data_AF-T1GIW3-F1
#
_entry.id   AF-T1GIW3-F1
#
_cell.length_a   1.000
_cell.length_b   1.000
_cell.length_c   1.000
_cell.angle_alpha   90.00
_cell.angle_beta   90.00
_cell.angle_gamma   90.00
#
_symmetry.space_group_name_H-M   'P 1'
#
loop_
_entity.id
_entity.type
_entity.pdbx_description
1 polymer ?
#
loop_
_entity_poly.entity_id
_entity_poly.type
_entity_poly.pdbx_seq_one_letter_code
_entity_poly.pdbx_strand_id
1 'polypeptide(L)'
;MFYPSLPYCLGLNKLGNSRMGLNGLGDLKISKPDLSFITLSKKQDFSIFNCNHKQQAARLIDLFMDAPDRYILASLAAYCKDRINPMLFIYCYTVAIEHRPDTKDIYIPSIVETFPLSFIEPSIFNDAREEAAVINPGNRVIKDIPKNFTSTSLEPEQRLAYFREDIG
;
A
#
# COMPACT_ATOMS: atom_id res chain seq x y z
N MET A 1 20.98 -6.49 4.14
CA MET A 1 19.79 -6.63 5.00
C MET A 1 18.65 -7.06 4.09
N PHE A 2 18.17 -8.28 4.27
CA PHE A 2 17.35 -9.03 3.31
C PHE A 2 15.96 -8.39 3.14
N TYR A 3 15.55 -8.12 1.89
CA TYR A 3 14.14 -8.06 1.52
C TYR A 3 13.93 -8.85 0.23
N PRO A 4 13.37 -10.07 0.30
CA PRO A 4 12.92 -10.78 -0.90
C PRO A 4 11.66 -10.08 -1.43
N SER A 5 11.63 -9.80 -2.73
CA SER A 5 10.43 -9.57 -3.56
C SER A 5 9.19 -8.97 -2.88
N LEU A 6 8.87 -7.71 -3.22
CA LEU A 6 7.57 -7.02 -2.96
C LEU A 6 6.45 -7.99 -2.51
N PRO A 7 6.10 -8.02 -1.21
CA PRO A 7 5.22 -9.06 -0.66
C PRO A 7 3.74 -8.83 -1.02
N TYR A 8 3.40 -7.75 -1.72
CA TYR A 8 2.00 -7.34 -1.89
C TYR A 8 1.21 -8.18 -2.91
N CYS A 9 1.86 -8.93 -3.82
CA CYS A 9 1.16 -9.73 -4.84
C CYS A 9 1.23 -11.26 -4.68
N LEU A 10 2.02 -11.82 -3.76
CA LEU A 10 2.21 -13.29 -3.65
C LEU A 10 1.97 -13.88 -2.25
N GLY A 11 1.49 -13.09 -1.29
CA GLY A 11 1.30 -13.52 0.10
C GLY A 11 -0.05 -14.17 0.46
N LEU A 12 -1.05 -14.22 -0.43
CA LEU A 12 -2.39 -14.72 -0.06
C LEU A 12 -2.63 -16.21 -0.39
N ASN A 13 -1.85 -16.82 -1.29
CA ASN A 13 -2.02 -18.24 -1.62
C ASN A 13 -1.39 -19.20 -0.59
N LYS A 14 -0.62 -18.68 0.38
CA LYS A 14 -0.02 -19.48 1.47
C LYS A 14 -0.60 -19.21 2.86
N LEU A 15 -1.52 -18.25 3.01
CA LEU A 15 -2.30 -18.08 4.24
C LEU A 15 -3.50 -19.04 4.32
N GLY A 16 -3.78 -19.79 3.24
CA GLY A 16 -4.82 -20.82 3.24
C GLY A 16 -4.45 -22.16 3.89
N ASN A 17 -3.17 -22.40 4.25
CA ASN A 17 -2.74 -23.75 4.67
C ASN A 17 -1.73 -23.83 5.82
N SER A 18 -1.34 -22.71 6.45
CA SER A 18 -0.60 -22.76 7.71
C SER A 18 -1.57 -22.50 8.85
N ARG A 19 -1.80 -23.53 9.66
CA ARG A 19 -2.52 -23.50 10.93
C ARG A 19 -1.90 -22.45 11.87
N MET A 20 -2.18 -21.16 11.66
CA MET A 20 -2.34 -20.24 12.77
C MET A 20 -3.44 -20.85 13.65
N GLY A 21 -3.23 -20.94 14.95
CA GLY A 21 -4.20 -21.48 15.88
C GLY A 21 -5.51 -20.69 15.84
N LEU A 22 -6.40 -21.05 14.92
CA LEU A 22 -7.78 -20.57 14.81
C LEU A 22 -8.69 -21.35 15.78
N ASN A 23 -8.20 -21.74 16.95
CA ASN A 23 -8.98 -22.46 17.97
C ASN A 23 -9.96 -21.54 18.72
N GLY A 24 -10.29 -20.37 18.15
CA GLY A 24 -11.22 -19.39 18.73
C GLY A 24 -11.94 -18.51 17.70
N LEU A 25 -11.77 -18.76 16.39
CA LEU A 25 -12.44 -18.02 15.31
C LEU A 25 -13.64 -18.81 14.74
N GLY A 26 -14.27 -19.63 15.59
CA GLY A 26 -15.36 -20.52 15.20
C GLY A 26 -16.70 -19.83 14.96
N ASP A 27 -16.95 -18.64 15.51
CA ASP A 27 -18.30 -18.06 15.54
C ASP A 27 -18.35 -16.52 15.45
N LEU A 28 -17.34 -15.89 14.85
CA LEU A 28 -17.47 -14.48 14.49
C LEU A 28 -18.30 -14.39 13.21
N LYS A 29 -19.62 -14.28 13.37
CA LYS A 29 -20.57 -13.84 12.33
C LYS A 29 -20.22 -12.40 11.93
N ILE A 30 -19.11 -12.22 11.21
CA ILE A 30 -18.76 -10.94 10.59
C ILE A 30 -19.79 -10.73 9.50
N SER A 31 -20.76 -9.86 9.77
CA SER A 31 -21.68 -9.40 8.74
C SER A 31 -20.84 -8.74 7.64
N LYS A 32 -21.09 -9.14 6.39
CA LYS A 32 -20.41 -8.58 5.23
C LYS A 32 -20.58 -7.04 5.27
N PRO A 33 -19.49 -6.25 5.31
CA PRO A 33 -19.62 -4.80 5.31
C PRO A 33 -20.20 -4.34 3.97
N ASP A 34 -21.07 -3.33 4.01
CA ASP A 34 -21.55 -2.70 2.80
C ASP A 34 -20.46 -1.78 2.24
N LEU A 35 -20.04 -2.05 0.99
CA LEU A 35 -19.05 -1.25 0.26
C LEU A 35 -19.68 -0.50 -0.92
N SER A 36 -21.01 -0.44 -1.00
CA SER A 36 -21.74 0.22 -2.09
C SER A 36 -21.41 1.72 -2.24
N PHE A 37 -20.96 2.36 -1.17
CA PHE A 37 -20.55 3.77 -1.17
C PHE A 37 -19.23 4.01 -1.92
N ILE A 38 -18.47 2.96 -2.24
CA ILE A 38 -17.20 3.07 -2.94
C ILE A 38 -17.48 3.00 -4.44
N THR A 39 -17.43 4.16 -5.09
CA THR A 39 -17.62 4.28 -6.54
C THR A 39 -16.29 4.35 -7.29
N LEU A 40 -15.17 4.55 -6.58
CA LEU A 40 -13.84 4.64 -7.18
C LEU A 40 -13.39 3.29 -7.74
N SER A 41 -13.06 3.25 -9.03
CA SER A 41 -12.55 2.05 -9.67
C SER A 41 -11.15 1.70 -9.17
N LYS A 42 -10.82 0.40 -9.19
CA LYS A 42 -9.52 -0.12 -8.75
C LYS A 42 -8.31 0.44 -9.52
N LYS A 43 -8.53 0.85 -10.77
CA LYS A 43 -7.47 1.35 -11.67
C LYS A 43 -7.41 2.88 -11.75
N GLN A 44 -8.34 3.58 -11.09
CA GLN A 44 -8.36 5.04 -11.10
C GLN A 44 -7.42 5.60 -10.05
N ASP A 45 -6.87 6.79 -10.32
CA ASP A 45 -6.04 7.48 -9.35
C ASP A 45 -6.89 8.01 -8.18
N PHE A 46 -6.38 7.80 -6.97
CA PHE A 46 -6.96 8.35 -5.75
C PHE A 46 -6.34 9.71 -5.45
N SER A 47 -7.13 10.62 -4.91
CA SER A 47 -6.66 11.95 -4.47
C SER A 47 -7.53 12.46 -3.34
N ILE A 48 -6.90 12.82 -2.22
CA ILE A 48 -7.59 13.38 -1.05
C ILE A 48 -8.19 14.76 -1.31
N PHE A 49 -7.73 15.45 -2.36
CA PHE A 49 -8.22 16.77 -2.75
C PHE A 49 -9.53 16.69 -3.54
N ASN A 50 -9.88 15.52 -4.07
CA ASN A 50 -11.18 15.31 -4.71
C ASN A 50 -12.25 15.07 -3.63
N CYS A 51 -13.28 15.91 -3.60
CA CYS A 51 -14.36 15.82 -2.61
C CYS A 51 -15.05 14.44 -2.58
N ASN A 52 -15.27 13.81 -3.74
CA ASN A 52 -15.90 12.50 -3.81
C ASN A 52 -14.98 11.42 -3.20
N HIS A 53 -13.70 11.43 -3.57
CA HIS A 53 -12.71 10.50 -3.00
C HIS A 53 -12.57 10.68 -1.49
N LYS A 54 -12.56 11.93 -1.02
CA LYS A 54 -12.50 12.26 0.41
C LYS A 54 -13.70 11.73 1.19
N GLN A 55 -14.92 11.85 0.64
CA GLN A 55 -16.13 11.31 1.27
C GLN A 55 -16.11 9.78 1.35
N GLN A 56 -15.64 9.11 0.29
CA GLN A 56 -15.45 7.65 0.29
C GLN A 56 -14.40 7.22 1.32
N ALA A 57 -13.29 7.95 1.41
CA ALA A 57 -12.23 7.68 2.39
C ALA A 57 -12.72 7.85 3.83
N ALA A 58 -13.43 8.94 4.13
CA ALA A 58 -13.98 9.17 5.47
C ALA A 58 -14.87 8.02 5.93
N ARG A 59 -15.81 7.58 5.08
CA ARG A 59 -16.70 6.44 5.39
C ARG A 59 -15.96 5.13 5.57
N LEU A 60 -14.90 4.88 4.80
CA LEU A 60 -14.09 3.68 4.95
C LEU A 60 -13.25 3.73 6.23
N ILE A 61 -12.74 4.90 6.61
CA ILE A 61 -12.05 5.11 7.88
C ILE A 61 -13.02 4.85 9.04
N ASP A 62 -14.23 5.41 9.01
CA ASP A 62 -15.25 5.18 10.03
C ASP A 62 -15.52 3.67 10.20
N LEU A 63 -15.69 2.94 9.10
CA LEU A 63 -15.86 1.48 9.12
C LEU A 63 -14.69 0.74 9.82
N PHE A 64 -13.45 1.18 9.60
CA PHE A 64 -12.28 0.58 10.26
C PHE A 64 -12.14 1.03 11.73
N MET A 65 -12.50 2.26 12.06
CA MET A 65 -12.49 2.77 13.44
C MET A 65 -13.57 2.10 14.30
N ASP A 66 -14.74 1.79 13.70
CA ASP A 66 -15.86 1.12 14.37
C ASP A 66 -15.63 -0.38 14.62
N ALA A 67 -14.55 -0.97 14.07
CA ALA A 67 -14.22 -2.36 14.34
C ALA A 67 -13.97 -2.59 15.84
N PRO A 68 -14.57 -3.61 16.48
CA PRO A 68 -14.52 -3.78 17.93
C PRO A 68 -13.13 -4.13 18.46
N ASP A 69 -12.34 -4.86 17.67
CA ASP A 69 -10.98 -5.25 18.01
C ASP A 69 -10.07 -5.31 16.77
N ARG A 70 -8.75 -5.37 17.01
CA ARG A 70 -7.74 -5.50 15.96
C ARG A 70 -7.88 -6.75 15.08
N TYR A 71 -8.49 -7.84 15.55
CA TYR A 71 -8.67 -9.07 14.76
C TYR A 71 -9.83 -8.93 13.76
N ILE A 72 -10.91 -8.26 14.16
CA ILE A 72 -12.01 -7.88 13.28
C ILE A 72 -11.55 -6.80 12.31
N LEU A 73 -10.76 -5.83 12.74
CA LEU A 73 -10.12 -4.86 11.85
C LEU A 73 -9.29 -5.58 10.77
N ALA A 74 -8.44 -6.54 11.16
CA ALA A 74 -7.63 -7.30 10.21
C ALA A 74 -8.51 -8.11 9.23
N SER A 75 -9.61 -8.68 9.71
CA SER A 75 -10.57 -9.41 8.88
C SER A 75 -11.31 -8.49 7.90
N LEU A 76 -11.74 -7.31 8.35
CA LEU A 76 -12.35 -6.27 7.50
C LEU A 76 -11.34 -5.75 6.47
N ALA A 77 -10.10 -5.54 6.87
CA ALA A 77 -9.02 -5.09 5.99
C ALA A 77 -8.74 -6.14 4.90
N ALA A 78 -8.61 -7.42 5.27
CA ALA A 78 -8.48 -8.52 4.31
C ALA A 78 -9.68 -8.61 3.36
N TYR A 79 -10.88 -8.35 3.86
CA TYR A 79 -12.09 -8.29 3.03
C TYR A 79 -12.07 -7.11 2.03
N CYS A 80 -11.68 -5.93 2.47
CA CYS A 80 -11.71 -4.72 1.63
C CYS A 80 -10.58 -4.67 0.61
N LYS A 81 -9.37 -5.15 0.98
CA LYS A 81 -8.14 -5.04 0.19
C LYS A 81 -8.31 -5.44 -1.28
N ASP A 82 -8.97 -6.56 -1.54
CA ASP A 82 -9.14 -7.08 -2.91
C ASP A 82 -10.35 -6.50 -3.65
N ARG A 83 -11.15 -5.63 -3.02
CA ARG A 83 -12.44 -5.15 -3.56
C ARG A 83 -12.42 -3.67 -3.93
N ILE A 84 -11.57 -2.90 -3.29
CA ILE A 84 -11.55 -1.44 -3.42
C ILE A 84 -10.27 -0.96 -4.09
N ASN A 85 -10.18 0.33 -4.36
CA ASN A 85 -8.97 0.94 -4.90
C ASN A 85 -7.78 0.79 -3.92
N PRO A 86 -6.59 0.35 -4.38
CA PRO A 86 -5.46 0.05 -3.49
C PRO A 86 -4.91 1.28 -2.77
N MET A 87 -4.87 2.44 -3.42
CA MET A 87 -4.41 3.69 -2.80
C MET A 87 -5.41 4.17 -1.74
N LEU A 88 -6.71 4.11 -2.05
CA LEU A 88 -7.77 4.41 -1.09
C LEU A 88 -7.68 3.49 0.13
N PHE A 89 -7.51 2.18 -0.10
CA PHE A 89 -7.38 1.18 0.96
C PHE A 89 -6.21 1.50 1.89
N ILE A 90 -5.01 1.68 1.34
CA ILE A 90 -3.80 1.90 2.14
C ILE A 90 -3.89 3.21 2.91
N TYR A 91 -4.37 4.29 2.29
CA TYR A 91 -4.62 5.55 3.00
C TYR A 91 -5.54 5.36 4.21
N CYS A 92 -6.72 4.75 4.00
CA CYS A 92 -7.70 4.58 5.08
C CYS A 92 -7.23 3.61 6.17
N TYR A 93 -6.56 2.53 5.77
CA TYR A 93 -6.05 1.52 6.70
C TYR A 93 -4.89 2.06 7.56
N THR A 94 -3.96 2.81 6.95
CA THR A 94 -2.89 3.50 7.68
C THR A 94 -3.45 4.51 8.67
N VAL A 95 -4.44 5.32 8.28
CA VAL A 95 -5.11 6.26 9.20
C VAL A 95 -5.75 5.51 10.38
N ALA A 96 -6.46 4.40 10.11
CA ALA A 96 -7.09 3.62 11.16
C ALA A 96 -6.08 3.00 12.14
N ILE A 97 -4.99 2.41 11.64
CA ILE A 97 -3.93 1.84 12.49
C ILE A 97 -3.29 2.91 13.38
N GLU A 98 -3.00 4.09 12.80
CA GLU A 98 -2.30 5.15 13.52
C GLU A 98 -3.14 5.74 14.67
N HIS A 99 -4.46 5.85 14.48
CA HIS A 99 -5.35 6.51 15.44
C HIS A 99 -5.97 5.56 16.46
N ARG A 100 -5.97 4.25 16.21
CA ARG A 100 -6.55 3.27 17.11
C ARG A 100 -5.60 2.95 18.27
N PRO A 101 -6.11 2.83 19.51
CA PRO A 101 -5.26 2.56 20.68
C PRO A 101 -4.73 1.11 20.71
N ASP A 102 -5.43 0.17 20.09
CA ASP A 102 -5.11 -1.27 20.08
C ASP A 102 -4.13 -1.70 18.97
N THR A 103 -3.65 -0.76 18.15
CA THR A 103 -2.77 -1.00 17.00
C THR A 103 -1.47 -0.20 17.03
N LYS A 104 -1.15 0.47 18.15
CA LYS A 104 0.05 1.30 18.30
C LYS A 104 1.38 0.54 18.21
N ASP A 105 1.34 -0.77 18.39
CA ASP A 105 2.47 -1.68 18.28
C ASP A 105 2.70 -2.20 16.85
N ILE A 106 1.84 -1.81 15.90
CA ILE A 106 1.93 -2.26 14.51
C ILE A 106 2.89 -1.37 13.73
N TYR A 107 3.90 -1.99 13.11
CA TYR A 107 4.77 -1.31 12.16
C TYR A 107 4.02 -0.97 10.87
N ILE A 108 4.06 0.31 10.49
CA ILE A 108 3.53 0.80 9.22
C ILE A 108 4.69 0.93 8.24
N PRO A 109 4.68 0.22 7.09
CA PRO A 109 5.72 0.36 6.08
C PRO A 109 5.71 1.76 5.48
N SER A 110 6.87 2.20 4.98
CA SER A 110 6.97 3.48 4.29
C SER A 110 6.10 3.47 3.03
N ILE A 111 5.55 4.64 2.69
CA ILE A 111 4.78 4.81 1.45
C ILE A 111 5.63 4.53 0.22
N VAL A 112 6.94 4.79 0.29
CA VAL A 112 7.90 4.54 -0.80
C VAL A 112 8.07 3.03 -1.04
N GLU A 113 8.04 2.22 0.00
CA GLU A 113 8.11 0.75 -0.10
C GLU A 113 6.81 0.17 -0.66
N THR A 114 5.69 0.82 -0.36
CA THR A 114 4.35 0.33 -0.72
C THR A 114 3.93 0.77 -2.13
N PHE A 115 4.23 2.02 -2.50
CA PHE A 115 3.93 2.63 -3.80
C PHE A 115 5.15 3.31 -4.41
N PRO A 116 6.16 2.53 -4.81
CA PRO A 116 7.41 3.08 -5.32
C PRO A 116 7.22 3.83 -6.66
N LEU A 117 6.17 3.51 -7.42
CA LEU A 117 5.83 4.17 -8.69
C LEU A 117 5.48 5.66 -8.53
N SER A 118 5.16 6.13 -7.33
CA SER A 118 4.87 7.55 -7.07
C SER A 118 6.12 8.38 -6.80
N PHE A 119 7.27 7.75 -6.58
CA PHE A 119 8.51 8.43 -6.14
C PHE A 119 9.69 8.15 -7.06
N ILE A 120 9.68 7.03 -7.77
CA ILE A 120 10.82 6.56 -8.56
C ILE A 120 10.46 6.62 -10.05
N GLU A 121 11.46 6.95 -10.85
CA GLU A 121 11.40 6.95 -12.31
C GLU A 121 10.90 5.59 -12.86
N PRO A 122 9.89 5.57 -13.77
CA PRO A 122 9.27 4.33 -14.24
C PRO A 122 10.17 3.36 -15.02
N SER A 123 11.16 3.84 -15.78
CA SER A 123 12.04 3.01 -16.60
C SER A 123 12.86 2.03 -15.77
N ILE A 124 13.29 2.42 -14.56
CA ILE A 124 14.03 1.56 -13.62
C ILE A 124 13.21 0.32 -13.23
N PHE A 125 11.88 0.40 -13.23
CA PHE A 125 11.05 -0.76 -12.91
C PHE A 125 11.04 -1.82 -14.01
N ASN A 126 11.30 -1.46 -15.27
CA ASN A 126 11.43 -2.45 -16.33
C ASN A 126 12.71 -3.26 -16.12
N ASP A 127 13.83 -2.57 -15.92
CA ASP A 127 15.12 -3.17 -15.62
C ASP A 127 15.06 -4.02 -14.34
N ALA A 128 14.41 -3.52 -13.29
CA ALA A 128 14.25 -4.25 -12.04
C ALA A 128 13.37 -5.50 -12.20
N ARG A 129 12.35 -5.48 -13.07
CA ARG A 129 11.51 -6.66 -13.36
C ARG A 129 12.28 -7.71 -14.15
N GLU A 130 13.04 -7.28 -15.16
CA GLU A 130 13.90 -8.18 -15.95
C GLU A 130 14.92 -8.86 -15.05
N GLU A 131 15.60 -8.08 -14.21
CA GLU A 131 16.56 -8.60 -13.25
C GLU A 131 15.90 -9.54 -12.24
N ALA A 132 14.73 -9.18 -11.71
CA ALA A 132 14.01 -10.01 -10.75
C ALA A 132 13.57 -11.37 -11.32
N ALA A 133 13.35 -11.45 -12.64
CA ALA A 133 12.99 -12.68 -13.34
C ALA A 133 14.19 -13.62 -13.57
N VAL A 134 15.40 -13.07 -13.66
CA VAL A 134 16.63 -13.83 -14.01
C VAL A 134 17.51 -14.10 -12.78
N ILE A 135 17.64 -13.12 -11.88
CA ILE A 135 18.61 -13.13 -10.80
C ILE A 135 17.94 -13.49 -9.46
N ASN A 136 18.55 -14.45 -8.77
CA ASN A 136 18.17 -14.85 -7.42
C ASN A 136 18.19 -13.65 -6.46
N PRO A 137 17.22 -13.53 -5.52
CA PRO A 137 17.09 -12.36 -4.65
C PRO A 137 18.37 -11.91 -3.91
N GLY A 138 19.26 -12.82 -3.56
CA GLY A 138 20.52 -12.50 -2.85
C GLY A 138 21.65 -11.93 -3.72
N ASN A 139 21.51 -12.00 -5.05
CA ASN A 139 22.55 -11.61 -6.00
C ASN A 139 22.13 -10.40 -6.86
N ARG A 140 21.04 -9.73 -6.49
CA ARG A 140 20.52 -8.56 -7.23
C ARG A 140 21.41 -7.35 -7.01
N VAL A 141 21.57 -6.54 -8.05
CA VAL A 141 22.39 -5.34 -8.08
C VAL A 141 21.53 -4.12 -7.77
N ILE A 142 22.13 -3.14 -7.10
CA ILE A 142 21.48 -1.84 -6.85
C ILE A 142 21.35 -1.09 -8.18
N LYS A 143 20.17 -0.52 -8.44
CA LYS A 143 19.93 0.34 -9.60
C LYS A 143 20.06 1.80 -9.18
N ASP A 144 21.00 2.51 -9.80
CA ASP A 144 21.18 3.95 -9.55
C ASP A 144 20.12 4.76 -10.30
N ILE A 145 19.46 5.67 -9.59
CA ILE A 145 18.48 6.59 -10.17
C ILE A 145 19.23 7.80 -10.73
N PRO A 146 19.10 8.13 -12.03
CA PRO A 146 19.77 9.28 -12.60
C PRO A 146 19.20 10.58 -12.01
N LYS A 147 20.05 11.57 -11.71
CA LYS A 147 19.61 12.86 -11.13
C LYS A 147 18.77 13.71 -12.08
N ASN A 148 19.03 13.62 -13.38
CA ASN A 148 18.38 14.41 -14.42
C ASN A 148 17.35 13.55 -15.17
N PHE A 149 16.41 12.96 -14.44
CA PHE A 149 15.42 12.05 -15.02
C PHE A 149 14.14 12.77 -15.47
N THR A 150 13.77 13.87 -14.81
CA THR A 150 12.58 14.67 -15.16
C THR A 150 12.87 15.74 -16.21
N SER A 151 14.04 16.37 -16.17
CA SER A 151 14.49 17.33 -17.18
C SER A 151 16.02 17.46 -17.25
N THR A 152 16.50 18.27 -18.18
CA THR A 152 17.92 18.57 -18.38
C THR A 152 18.34 19.87 -17.68
N SER A 153 19.65 20.10 -17.55
CA SER A 153 20.20 21.35 -16.98
C SER A 153 19.93 22.61 -17.82
N LEU A 154 19.37 22.45 -19.03
CA LEU A 154 18.88 23.58 -19.83
C LEU A 154 17.65 24.23 -19.19
N GLU A 155 16.81 23.45 -18.50
CA GLU A 155 15.69 23.97 -17.73
C GLU A 155 16.20 24.54 -16.40
N PRO A 156 16.01 25.85 -16.14
CA PRO A 156 16.52 26.46 -14.91
C PRO A 156 15.89 25.85 -13.66
N GLU A 157 14.63 25.41 -13.74
CA GLU A 157 13.91 24.72 -12.66
C GLU A 157 14.54 23.38 -12.28
N GLN A 158 15.28 22.73 -13.19
CA GLN A 158 15.96 21.46 -12.90
C GLN A 158 17.03 21.60 -11.81
N ARG A 159 17.56 22.81 -11.60
CA ARG A 159 18.54 23.08 -10.53
C ARG A 159 17.96 22.85 -9.13
N LEU A 160 16.64 22.89 -8.99
CA LEU A 160 15.91 22.64 -7.75
C LEU A 160 15.29 21.22 -7.69
N ALA A 161 15.51 20.39 -8.70
CA ALA A 161 14.95 19.04 -8.75
C ALA A 161 15.39 18.19 -7.55
N TYR A 162 16.66 18.30 -7.13
CA TYR A 162 17.16 17.59 -5.94
C TYR A 162 16.41 17.91 -4.65
N PHE A 163 15.72 19.05 -4.57
CA PHE A 163 14.90 19.43 -3.42
C PHE A 163 13.43 19.08 -3.63
N ARG A 164 12.90 19.31 -4.85
CA ARG A 164 11.49 19.05 -5.19
C ARG A 164 11.14 17.58 -5.33
N GLU A 165 12.11 16.77 -5.75
CA GLU A 165 11.97 15.35 -6.08
C GLU A 165 12.77 14.48 -5.10
N ASP A 166 13.22 15.05 -3.97
CA ASP A 166 13.77 14.26 -2.87
C ASP A 166 12.68 13.37 -2.25
N ILE A 167 13.09 12.21 -1.73
CA ILE A 167 12.18 11.22 -1.16
C ILE A 167 11.98 11.43 0.35
N GLY A 168 12.89 12.15 1.02
CA GLY A 168 13.02 12.25 2.47
C GLY A 168 12.35 13.45 3.13
#